data_AF-A0A6B3E9N7-F1
#
_entry.id   AF-A0A6B3E9N7-F1
#
_cell.length_a   1.000
_cell.length_b   1.000
_cell.length_c   1.000
_cell.angle_alpha   90.00
_cell.angle_beta   90.00
_cell.angle_gamma   90.00
#
_symmetry.space_group_name_H-M   'P 1'
#
loop_
_entity.id
_entity.type
_entity.pdbx_description
1 polymer ?
#
loop_
_entity_poly.entity_id
_entity_poly.type
_entity_poly.pdbx_seq_one_letter_code
_entity_poly.pdbx_strand_id
1 'polypeptide(L)'
;EVWRVPGEPVPVAEALRATYEPFTAGAYWGPAWGTTWLRARGTVPAHWAGRRVEAVFDLDFDLTQGPGGQAEGFVHTAAGE
;
A
#
# COMPACT_ATOMS: atom_id res chain seq x y z
N GLU A 1 2.75 -3.01 -7.74
CA GLU A 1 4.18 -3.37 -7.59
C GLU A 1 4.55 -3.28 -6.12
N VAL A 2 5.60 -3.97 -5.69
CA VAL A 2 6.00 -4.06 -4.27
C VAL A 2 7.48 -3.73 -4.10
N TRP A 3 7.81 -3.12 -2.97
CA TRP A 3 9.17 -3.02 -2.46
C TRP A 3 9.16 -3.31 -0.97
N ARG A 4 9.87 -4.37 -0.57
CA ARG A 4 10.00 -4.78 0.84
C ARG A 4 11.26 -4.14 1.41
N VAL A 5 11.09 -3.36 2.46
CA VAL A 5 12.23 -2.67 3.09
C VAL A 5 13.03 -3.70 3.90
N PRO A 6 14.34 -3.86 3.69
CA PRO A 6 15.14 -4.86 4.39
C PRO A 6 15.31 -4.63 5.90
N GLY A 7 14.87 -3.47 6.43
CA GLY A 7 15.02 -3.08 7.82
C GLY A 7 13.90 -2.14 8.26
N GLU A 8 14.27 -1.04 8.92
CA GLU A 8 13.33 -0.05 9.45
C GLU A 8 12.60 0.74 8.33
N PRO A 9 11.41 1.29 8.63
CA PRO A 9 10.74 2.19 7.72
C PRO A 9 11.64 3.34 7.25
N VAL A 10 11.51 3.69 5.97
CA VAL A 10 12.25 4.79 5.34
C VAL A 10 11.31 5.97 5.03
N PRO A 11 11.83 7.20 4.90
CA PRO A 11 11.03 8.35 4.47
C PRO A 11 10.43 8.14 3.06
N VAL A 12 9.26 8.75 2.80
CA VAL A 12 8.57 8.66 1.50
C VAL A 12 9.46 9.02 0.31
N ALA A 13 10.34 10.02 0.45
CA ALA A 13 11.24 10.44 -0.61
C ALA A 13 12.20 9.32 -1.05
N GLU A 14 12.60 8.43 -0.15
CA GLU A 14 13.42 7.26 -0.47
C GLU A 14 12.58 6.20 -1.17
N ALA A 15 11.41 5.88 -0.63
CA ALA A 15 10.50 4.91 -1.21
C ALA A 15 10.05 5.26 -2.63
N LEU A 16 9.89 6.54 -2.95
CA LEU A 16 9.56 7.00 -4.31
C LEU A 16 10.67 6.71 -5.34
N ARG A 17 11.94 6.59 -4.89
CA ARG A 17 13.10 6.28 -5.74
C ARG A 17 13.48 4.79 -5.78
N ALA A 18 12.81 3.96 -4.98
CA ALA A 18 13.12 2.53 -4.91
C ALA A 18 12.79 1.78 -6.21
N THR A 19 13.41 0.61 -6.36
CA THR A 19 13.10 -0.32 -7.45
C THR A 19 12.02 -1.28 -6.99
N TYR A 20 10.84 -1.17 -7.59
CA TYR A 20 9.71 -2.03 -7.26
C TYR A 20 9.64 -3.20 -8.25
N GLU A 21 9.18 -4.34 -7.76
CA GLU A 21 8.92 -5.53 -8.57
C GLU A 21 7.41 -5.76 -8.79
N PRO A 22 7.02 -6.53 -9.83
CA PRO A 22 5.63 -6.90 -10.04
C PRO A 22 5.00 -7.53 -8.78
N PHE A 23 3.74 -7.17 -8.51
CA PHE A 23 3.00 -7.66 -7.35
C PHE A 23 1.52 -7.81 -7.70
N THR A 24 0.89 -8.85 -7.17
CA THR A 24 -0.53 -9.17 -7.35
C THR A 24 -1.23 -9.13 -6.00
N ALA A 25 -2.43 -8.56 -5.94
CA ALA A 25 -3.23 -8.55 -4.73
C ALA A 25 -3.47 -9.97 -4.20
N GLY A 26 -3.41 -10.15 -2.88
CA GLY A 26 -3.47 -11.45 -2.20
C GLY A 26 -2.13 -12.19 -2.13
N ALA A 27 -1.08 -11.74 -2.82
CA ALA A 27 0.25 -12.30 -2.63
C ALA A 27 0.87 -11.87 -1.29
N TYR A 28 1.80 -12.68 -0.79
CA TYR A 28 2.54 -12.37 0.43
C TYR A 28 3.36 -11.08 0.28
N TRP A 29 3.14 -10.14 1.20
CA TRP A 29 3.68 -8.79 1.14
C TRP A 29 4.78 -8.53 2.17
N GLY A 30 4.73 -9.13 3.37
CA GLY A 30 5.83 -9.05 4.32
C GLY A 30 5.58 -9.81 5.63
N PRO A 31 6.62 -9.96 6.46
CA PRO A 31 6.49 -10.55 7.80
C PRO A 31 5.85 -9.56 8.78
N ALA A 32 5.45 -10.07 9.95
CA ALA A 32 5.05 -9.21 11.07
C ALA A 32 6.14 -8.18 11.36
N TRP A 33 5.72 -6.93 11.63
CA TRP A 33 6.60 -5.79 11.89
C TRP A 33 7.52 -5.36 10.74
N GLY A 34 7.41 -5.98 9.56
CA GLY A 34 8.12 -5.56 8.36
C GLY A 34 7.47 -4.35 7.69
N THR A 35 8.26 -3.50 7.04
CA THR A 35 7.74 -2.40 6.22
C THR A 35 7.72 -2.79 4.75
N THR A 36 6.56 -2.62 4.10
CA THR A 36 6.37 -2.87 2.67
C THR A 36 5.74 -1.66 2.02
N TRP A 37 6.37 -1.15 0.97
CA TRP A 37 5.79 -0.15 0.09
C TRP A 37 5.08 -0.82 -1.07
N LEU A 38 3.81 -0.49 -1.26
CA LEU A 38 3.02 -0.91 -2.40
C LEU A 38 2.82 0.29 -3.33
N ARG A 39 3.17 0.11 -4.61
CA ARG A 39 2.89 1.10 -5.65
C ARG A 39 1.72 0.65 -6.49
N ALA A 40 0.59 1.32 -6.29
CA ALA A 40 -0.64 1.11 -7.03
C ALA A 40 -0.79 2.14 -8.15
N ARG A 41 -1.23 1.68 -9.33
CA ARG A 41 -1.63 2.53 -10.44
C ARG A 41 -2.98 2.05 -10.93
N GLY A 42 -3.86 2.98 -11.26
CA GLY A 42 -5.18 2.69 -11.79
C GLY A 42 -5.62 3.79 -12.74
N THR A 43 -6.51 3.43 -13.65
CA THR A 43 -7.18 4.38 -14.53
C THR A 43 -8.65 4.37 -14.16
N VAL A 44 -9.18 5.54 -13.78
CA VAL A 44 -10.61 5.70 -13.52
C VAL A 44 -11.35 5.56 -14.87
N PRO A 45 -12.29 4.61 -15.01
CA PRO A 45 -13.03 4.44 -16.25
C PRO A 45 -13.84 5.70 -16.61
N ALA A 46 -13.89 6.04 -17.90
CA ALA A 46 -14.60 7.24 -18.37
C ALA A 46 -16.09 7.27 -17.98
N HIS A 47 -16.75 6.12 -17.91
CA HIS A 47 -18.16 6.00 -17.51
C HIS A 47 -18.40 6.28 -16.02
N TRP A 48 -17.35 6.53 -15.22
CA TRP A 48 -17.46 7.01 -13.84
C TRP A 48 -17.42 8.54 -13.73
N ALA A 49 -17.33 9.26 -14.85
CA ALA A 49 -17.37 10.72 -14.86
C ALA A 49 -18.56 11.27 -14.07
N GLY A 50 -18.31 12.29 -13.25
CA GLY A 50 -19.31 12.90 -12.37
C GLY A 50 -19.63 12.13 -11.09
N ARG A 51 -18.99 10.97 -10.85
CA ARG A 51 -19.17 10.17 -9.63
C ARG A 51 -17.99 10.37 -8.67
N ARG A 52 -18.24 10.18 -7.37
CA ARG A 52 -17.18 9.99 -6.37
C ARG A 52 -16.51 8.64 -6.63
N VAL A 53 -15.18 8.64 -6.66
CA VAL A 53 -14.35 7.44 -6.88
C VAL A 53 -13.43 7.27 -5.69
N GLU A 54 -13.30 6.05 -5.21
CA GLU A 54 -12.49 5.70 -4.06
C GLU A 54 -11.53 4.57 -4.43
N ALA A 55 -10.27 4.70 -4.02
CA ALA A 55 -9.32 3.59 -4.01
C ALA A 55 -9.37 2.96 -2.62
N VAL A 56 -9.76 1.69 -2.55
CA VAL A 56 -9.85 0.95 -1.29
C VAL A 56 -8.62 0.06 -1.16
N PHE A 57 -7.90 0.20 -0.05
CA PHE A 57 -6.78 -0.64 0.34
C PHE A 57 -7.20 -1.41 1.58
N ASP A 58 -7.54 -2.68 1.40
CA ASP A 58 -7.88 -3.57 2.50
C ASP A 58 -6.62 -4.30 2.97
N LEU A 59 -6.28 -4.15 4.26
CA LEU A 59 -5.12 -4.77 4.89
C LEU A 59 -5.51 -6.03 5.68
N ASP A 60 -6.70 -6.58 5.43
CA ASP A 60 -7.22 -7.82 6.02
C ASP A 60 -7.41 -7.70 7.54
N PHE A 61 -8.06 -6.62 7.97
CA PHE A 61 -8.30 -6.36 9.39
C PHE A 61 -9.28 -7.38 9.99
N ASP A 62 -8.81 -8.18 10.95
CA ASP A 62 -9.60 -9.16 11.66
C ASP A 62 -10.29 -8.53 12.88
N LEU A 63 -11.60 -8.28 12.76
CA LEU A 63 -12.43 -7.71 13.82
C LEU A 63 -12.50 -8.59 15.09
N THR A 64 -12.08 -9.86 15.03
CA THR A 64 -12.10 -10.79 16.17
C THR A 64 -10.87 -10.71 17.06
N GLN A 65 -9.74 -10.16 16.56
CA GLN A 65 -8.45 -10.14 17.27
C GLN A 65 -8.19 -8.84 18.05
N GLY A 66 -9.12 -7.87 18.01
CA GLY A 66 -8.94 -6.54 18.60
C GLY A 66 -7.92 -5.68 17.82
N PRO A 67 -7.78 -4.38 18.12
CA PRO A 67 -7.08 -3.45 17.23
C PRO A 67 -5.55 -3.57 17.23
N GLY A 68 -4.93 -4.27 18.18
CA GLY A 68 -3.47 -4.35 18.33
C GLY A 68 -2.84 -5.46 17.49
N GLY A 69 -1.62 -5.22 17.00
CA GLY A 69 -0.81 -6.25 16.32
C GLY A 69 -1.29 -6.59 14.90
N GLN A 70 -2.17 -5.76 14.34
CA GLN A 70 -2.64 -5.88 12.95
C GLN A 70 -1.85 -4.94 12.03
N ALA A 71 -1.99 -5.12 10.73
CA ALA A 71 -1.32 -4.26 9.75
C ALA A 71 -1.91 -2.84 9.77
N GLU A 72 -1.03 -1.85 9.66
CA GLU A 72 -1.36 -0.44 9.53
C GLU A 72 -0.73 0.11 8.24
N GLY A 73 -1.24 1.22 7.72
CA GLY A 73 -0.73 1.78 6.47
C GLY A 73 -0.97 3.29 6.33
N PHE A 74 -0.04 3.93 5.63
CA PHE A 74 -0.15 5.31 5.15
C PHE A 74 -0.21 5.30 3.62
N VAL A 75 -0.95 6.26 3.07
CA VAL A 75 -1.04 6.47 1.64
C VAL A 75 -0.32 7.77 1.31
N HIS A 76 0.62 7.69 0.39
CA HIS A 76 1.28 8.86 -0.19
C HIS A 76 0.94 9.00 -1.66
N THR A 77 0.80 10.23 -2.13
CA THR A 77 0.70 10.50 -3.57
C THR A 77 2.06 10.29 -4.24
N ALA A 78 2.08 10.24 -5.58
CA ALA A 78 3.35 10.20 -6.33
C ALA A 78 4.22 11.46 -6.11
N ALA A 79 3.66 12.53 -5.55
CA ALA A 79 4.38 13.74 -5.16
C ALA A 79 4.96 13.67 -3.72
N GLY A 80 4.59 12.64 -2.95
CA GLY A 80 5.07 12.45 -1.57
C GLY A 80 4.28 13.18 -0.49
N GLU A 81 3.10 13.72 -0.82
CA GLU A 81 2.08 14.15 0.15
C GLU A 81 1.48 12.94 0.87
#